data_AF-A0A352T5H2-F1
#
_entry.id   AF-A0A352T5H2-F1
#
_cell.length_a   1.000
_cell.length_b   1.000
_cell.length_c   1.000
_cell.angle_alpha   90.00
_cell.angle_beta   90.00
_cell.angle_gamma   90.00
#
_symmetry.space_group_name_H-M   'P 1'
#
loop_
_entity.id
_entity.type
_entity.pdbx_description
1 polymer ?
#
loop_
_entity_poly.entity_id
_entity_poly.type
_entity_poly.pdbx_seq_one_letter_code
_entity_poly.pdbx_strand_id
1 'polypeptide(L)'
;MKGQIDFMDYNKLNELKKRYGNYEEVFKSGDYDKAADILGNVLDVIEEEYKGVRKAGMIDKELVIRKSEGDGQIWLCTNHIMEYYIYACYFEPEMDVKMPELPIAEYYRTYAELCVKLQKYKRAEDAYKNALCWNPVDLDSYLGLAECYKYLNMITRYLDMTKQAYRFCCTRATMARFYRNMGFYYLSSYNTDMAEACYTYSNIYYHTDNADSELEYIKNALAAAKNNENKDSINKDEDVITKEEVNENGQKYTIKQMQEMFDKEHVEPGPDSKTIGIIYRVGELMLQDKEYRLAKDCFMIVYDITNEQQLEGLIAELDSCLKEEAQ
;
A
#
# COMPACT_ATOMS: atom_id res chain seq x y z
N MET A 1 -34.97 0.93 -16.55
CA MET A 1 -35.11 2.38 -16.28
C MET A 1 -33.91 3.06 -16.89
N LYS A 2 -34.08 4.07 -17.76
CA LYS A 2 -32.95 4.85 -18.28
C LYS A 2 -32.47 5.77 -17.15
N GLY A 3 -31.36 5.43 -16.51
CA GLY A 3 -30.72 6.31 -15.54
C GLY A 3 -30.30 7.60 -16.27
N GLN A 4 -30.66 8.76 -15.71
CA GLN A 4 -30.00 10.01 -16.07
C GLN A 4 -28.50 9.80 -15.80
N ILE A 5 -27.69 9.87 -16.85
CA ILE A 5 -26.25 9.94 -16.70
C ILE A 5 -25.98 11.36 -16.20
N ASP A 6 -25.68 11.47 -14.91
CA ASP A 6 -25.41 12.73 -14.23
C ASP A 6 -23.94 13.09 -14.51
N PHE A 7 -23.70 13.60 -15.73
CA PHE A 7 -22.39 14.07 -16.14
C PHE A 7 -21.98 15.30 -15.34
N MET A 8 -20.69 15.46 -15.05
CA MET A 8 -20.20 16.68 -14.41
C MET A 8 -20.63 17.92 -15.22
N ASP A 9 -21.07 18.97 -14.52
CA ASP A 9 -21.45 20.23 -15.18
C ASP A 9 -20.30 20.76 -16.05
N TYR A 10 -20.59 21.03 -17.32
CA TYR A 10 -19.62 21.53 -18.31
C TYR A 10 -18.88 22.79 -17.81
N ASN A 11 -19.54 23.66 -17.05
CA ASN A 11 -18.90 24.83 -16.47
C ASN A 11 -17.84 24.45 -15.43
N LYS A 12 -18.14 23.46 -14.58
CA LYS A 12 -17.20 22.96 -13.56
C LYS A 12 -16.05 22.19 -14.18
N LEU A 13 -16.29 21.43 -15.25
CA LEU A 13 -15.22 20.79 -16.02
C LEU A 13 -14.25 21.82 -16.62
N ASN A 14 -14.77 22.94 -17.15
CA ASN A 14 -13.93 24.02 -17.65
C ASN A 14 -13.18 24.74 -16.52
N GLU A 15 -13.80 24.91 -15.35
CA GLU A 15 -13.13 25.44 -14.17
C GLU A 15 -11.97 24.54 -13.71
N LEU A 16 -12.20 23.23 -13.63
CA LEU A 16 -11.14 22.26 -13.32
C LEU A 16 -9.99 22.34 -14.31
N LYS A 17 -10.28 22.34 -15.62
CA LYS A 17 -9.24 22.48 -16.66
C LYS A 17 -8.44 23.77 -16.48
N LYS A 18 -9.12 24.88 -16.18
CA LYS A 18 -8.46 26.17 -15.94
C LYS A 18 -7.57 26.14 -14.70
N ARG A 19 -8.02 25.53 -13.60
CA ARG A 19 -7.25 25.43 -12.35
C ARG A 19 -6.10 24.43 -12.45
N TYR A 20 -6.31 23.30 -13.11
CA TYR A 20 -5.26 22.32 -13.40
C TYR A 20 -4.15 22.94 -14.24
N GLY A 21 -4.50 23.83 -15.17
CA GLY A 21 -3.57 24.74 -15.83
C GLY A 21 -2.35 24.02 -16.42
N ASN A 22 -1.15 24.47 -16.03
CA ASN A 22 0.12 23.89 -16.47
C ASN A 22 0.78 22.99 -15.41
N TYR A 23 -0.02 22.28 -14.59
CA TYR A 23 0.46 21.39 -13.53
C TYR A 23 1.64 20.51 -13.97
N GLU A 24 1.52 19.84 -15.12
CA GLU A 24 2.54 18.91 -15.60
C GLU A 24 3.90 19.61 -15.87
N GLU A 25 3.89 20.81 -16.44
CA GLU A 25 5.10 21.61 -16.65
C GLU A 25 5.72 22.04 -15.33
N VAL A 26 4.90 22.51 -14.38
CA VAL A 26 5.33 22.95 -13.05
C VAL A 26 5.92 21.78 -12.27
N PHE A 27 5.25 20.63 -12.27
CA PHE A 27 5.72 19.43 -11.60
C PHE A 27 7.07 18.95 -12.18
N LYS A 28 7.20 18.92 -13.52
CA LYS A 28 8.46 18.54 -14.19
C LYS A 28 9.59 19.53 -13.95
N SER A 29 9.29 20.80 -13.65
CA SER A 29 10.29 21.81 -13.28
C SER A 29 10.87 21.63 -11.88
N GLY A 30 10.24 20.82 -11.03
CA GLY A 30 10.63 20.61 -9.63
C GLY A 30 10.07 21.63 -8.64
N ASP A 31 9.25 22.59 -9.10
CA ASP A 31 8.53 23.54 -8.24
C ASP A 31 7.32 22.86 -7.57
N TYR A 32 7.63 22.02 -6.57
CA TYR A 32 6.63 21.20 -5.88
C TYR A 32 5.67 22.02 -5.01
N ASP A 33 6.10 23.17 -4.49
CA ASP A 33 5.20 24.08 -3.77
C ASP A 33 4.10 24.58 -4.70
N LYS A 34 4.46 25.08 -5.88
CA LYS A 34 3.48 25.54 -6.87
C LYS A 34 2.64 24.38 -7.43
N ALA A 35 3.23 23.21 -7.64
CA ALA A 35 2.47 22.02 -8.05
C ALA A 35 1.42 21.62 -7.01
N ALA A 36 1.78 21.68 -5.71
CA ALA A 36 0.86 21.42 -4.61
C ALA A 36 -0.25 22.47 -4.56
N ASP A 37 0.07 23.75 -4.73
CA ASP A 37 -0.94 24.82 -4.76
C ASP A 37 -1.94 24.63 -5.92
N ILE A 38 -1.47 24.19 -7.10
CA ILE A 38 -2.35 23.87 -8.23
C ILE A 38 -3.29 22.72 -7.87
N LEU A 39 -2.78 21.60 -7.35
CA LEU A 39 -3.63 20.48 -6.95
C LEU A 39 -4.58 20.81 -5.80
N GLY A 40 -4.16 21.62 -4.83
CA GLY A 40 -5.04 22.11 -3.77
C GLY A 40 -6.23 22.90 -4.33
N ASN A 41 -5.97 23.82 -5.26
CA ASN A 41 -7.03 24.59 -5.93
C ASN A 41 -7.99 23.71 -6.75
N VAL A 42 -7.50 22.60 -7.32
CA VAL A 42 -8.32 21.60 -8.04
C VAL A 42 -9.19 20.83 -7.04
N LEU A 43 -8.61 20.38 -5.92
CA LEU A 43 -9.33 19.68 -4.85
C LEU A 43 -10.43 20.55 -4.23
N ASP A 44 -10.21 21.85 -4.06
CA ASP A 44 -11.25 22.78 -3.55
C ASP A 44 -12.52 22.76 -4.43
N VAL A 45 -12.37 22.77 -5.76
CA VAL A 45 -13.52 22.70 -6.69
C VAL A 45 -14.22 21.34 -6.59
N ILE A 46 -13.44 20.26 -6.46
CA ILE A 46 -13.97 18.91 -6.31
C ILE A 46 -14.74 18.79 -5.00
N GLU A 47 -14.23 19.34 -3.89
CA GLU A 47 -14.94 19.35 -2.60
C GLU A 47 -16.25 20.12 -2.67
N GLU A 48 -16.28 21.24 -3.40
CA GLU A 48 -17.51 21.99 -3.63
C GLU A 48 -18.52 21.22 -4.50
N GLU A 49 -18.05 20.54 -5.54
CA GLU A 49 -18.91 19.74 -6.43
C GLU A 49 -19.52 18.53 -5.72
N TYR A 50 -18.70 17.78 -4.99
CA TYR A 50 -19.10 16.57 -4.29
C TYR A 50 -19.49 16.84 -2.84
N LYS A 51 -19.90 18.08 -2.52
CA LYS A 51 -20.25 18.47 -1.17
C LYS A 51 -21.45 17.67 -0.65
N GLY A 52 -21.31 17.06 0.51
CA GLY A 52 -22.36 16.26 1.14
C GLY A 52 -22.56 14.88 0.51
N VAL A 53 -21.72 14.51 -0.46
CA VAL A 53 -21.72 13.16 -1.02
C VAL A 53 -21.19 12.16 0.01
N ARG A 54 -21.86 11.02 0.11
CA ARG A 54 -21.39 9.89 0.91
C ARG A 54 -20.28 9.15 0.16
N LYS A 55 -19.04 9.41 0.57
CA LYS A 55 -17.84 8.68 0.10
C LYS A 55 -17.90 7.21 0.58
N ALA A 56 -17.15 6.31 -0.05
CA ALA A 56 -17.15 4.87 0.28
C ALA A 56 -16.66 4.55 1.69
N GLY A 57 -15.66 5.29 2.16
CA GLY A 57 -15.05 5.12 3.47
C GLY A 57 -15.38 6.24 4.45
N MET A 58 -15.18 5.92 5.72
CA MET A 58 -14.97 6.87 6.79
C MET A 58 -13.82 6.40 7.66
N ILE A 59 -13.24 7.33 8.40
CA ILE A 59 -12.20 7.04 9.38
C ILE A 59 -12.79 7.33 10.76
N ASP A 60 -12.79 6.32 11.62
CA ASP A 60 -13.32 6.47 12.97
C ASP A 60 -12.33 7.19 13.91
N LYS A 61 -12.71 7.34 15.18
CA LYS A 61 -11.89 8.03 16.19
C LYS A 61 -10.60 7.27 16.52
N GLU A 62 -10.54 5.98 16.22
CA GLU A 62 -9.40 5.09 16.43
C GLU A 62 -8.53 4.97 15.17
N LEU A 63 -8.81 5.78 14.13
CA LEU A 63 -8.15 5.75 12.84
C LEU A 63 -8.35 4.43 12.07
N VAL A 64 -9.42 3.71 12.37
CA VAL A 64 -9.81 2.54 11.60
C VAL A 64 -10.64 2.98 10.39
N ILE A 65 -10.23 2.53 9.21
CA ILE A 65 -10.96 2.78 7.97
C ILE A 65 -12.15 1.81 7.95
N ARG A 66 -13.35 2.36 7.80
CA ARG A 66 -14.62 1.63 7.78
C ARG A 66 -15.46 2.05 6.58
N LYS A 67 -16.47 1.24 6.27
CA LYS A 67 -17.53 1.67 5.35
C LYS A 67 -18.20 2.90 5.93
N SER A 68 -18.49 3.89 5.08
CA SER A 68 -19.24 5.08 5.50
C SER A 68 -20.64 4.72 6.01
N GLU A 69 -21.23 5.54 6.87
CA GLU A 69 -22.58 5.34 7.40
C GLU A 69 -23.62 6.16 6.61
N GLY A 70 -24.89 5.75 6.68
CA GLY A 70 -26.04 6.46 6.12
C GLY A 70 -26.82 5.66 5.07
N ASP A 71 -27.90 6.25 4.55
CA ASP A 71 -28.79 5.61 3.57
C ASP A 71 -28.63 6.18 2.15
N GLY A 72 -27.73 7.15 1.98
CA GLY A 72 -27.46 7.79 0.70
C GLY A 72 -26.55 6.97 -0.19
N GLN A 73 -26.61 7.24 -1.49
CA GLN A 73 -25.75 6.65 -2.54
C GLN A 73 -24.28 6.69 -2.15
N ILE A 74 -23.60 5.54 -2.20
CA ILE A 74 -22.17 5.42 -1.94
C ILE A 74 -21.37 5.78 -3.20
N TRP A 75 -20.31 6.58 -3.04
CA TRP A 75 -19.36 6.92 -4.10
C TRP A 75 -17.96 6.36 -3.81
N LEU A 76 -17.48 5.48 -4.68
CA LEU A 76 -16.17 4.83 -4.61
C LEU A 76 -15.31 5.27 -5.80
N CYS A 77 -14.08 5.70 -5.54
CA CYS A 77 -13.13 6.10 -6.57
C CYS A 77 -12.01 5.07 -6.73
N THR A 78 -12.21 4.07 -7.58
CA THR A 78 -11.22 3.00 -7.80
C THR A 78 -10.12 3.41 -8.78
N ASN A 79 -8.88 3.01 -8.50
CA ASN A 79 -7.75 3.08 -9.43
C ASN A 79 -7.77 1.91 -10.43
N HIS A 80 -8.27 0.76 -10.00
CA HIS A 80 -8.34 -0.46 -10.81
C HIS A 80 -9.63 -1.23 -10.54
N ILE A 81 -10.14 -1.96 -11.53
CA ILE A 81 -11.43 -2.66 -11.43
C ILE A 81 -11.49 -3.65 -10.25
N MET A 82 -10.37 -4.29 -9.91
CA MET A 82 -10.26 -5.20 -8.76
C MET A 82 -10.64 -4.54 -7.43
N GLU A 83 -10.33 -3.25 -7.27
CA GLU A 83 -10.63 -2.52 -6.03
C GLU A 83 -12.13 -2.45 -5.76
N TYR A 84 -12.96 -2.41 -6.81
CA TYR A 84 -14.42 -2.50 -6.66
C TYR A 84 -14.83 -3.81 -5.97
N TYR A 85 -14.27 -4.93 -6.43
CA TYR A 85 -14.59 -6.24 -5.89
C TYR A 85 -14.02 -6.45 -4.49
N ILE A 86 -12.79 -5.98 -4.25
CA ILE A 86 -12.19 -5.98 -2.90
C ILE A 86 -13.07 -5.18 -1.96
N TYR A 87 -13.48 -3.96 -2.36
CA TYR A 87 -14.39 -3.13 -1.57
C TYR A 87 -15.71 -3.86 -1.29
N ALA A 88 -16.35 -4.42 -2.32
CA ALA A 88 -17.60 -5.16 -2.18
C ALA A 88 -17.48 -6.32 -1.18
N CYS A 89 -16.37 -7.05 -1.18
CA CYS A 89 -16.16 -8.21 -0.32
C CYS A 89 -15.71 -7.90 1.11
N TYR A 90 -15.01 -6.79 1.36
CA TYR A 90 -14.55 -6.42 2.71
C TYR A 90 -15.45 -5.41 3.41
N PHE A 91 -16.09 -4.53 2.66
CA PHE A 91 -16.91 -3.44 3.20
C PHE A 91 -18.41 -3.73 3.07
N GLU A 92 -18.80 -4.69 2.21
CA GLU A 92 -20.17 -5.19 2.08
C GLU A 92 -21.18 -4.04 1.98
N PRO A 93 -21.10 -3.20 0.92
CA PRO A 93 -22.01 -2.07 0.76
C PRO A 93 -23.45 -2.57 0.64
N GLU A 94 -24.36 -1.90 1.34
CA GLU A 94 -25.78 -2.24 1.40
C GLU A 94 -26.57 -1.78 0.17
N MET A 95 -25.92 -1.07 -0.74
CA MET A 95 -26.49 -0.52 -1.97
C MET A 95 -25.45 -0.49 -3.08
N ASP A 96 -25.94 -0.32 -4.30
CA ASP A 96 -25.07 -0.14 -5.46
C ASP A 96 -24.12 1.04 -5.25
N VAL A 97 -22.90 0.91 -5.76
CA VAL A 97 -21.85 1.92 -5.63
C VAL A 97 -21.73 2.69 -6.95
N LYS A 98 -21.62 4.02 -6.86
CA LYS A 98 -21.32 4.88 -8.00
C LYS A 98 -19.84 5.22 -8.06
N MET A 99 -19.34 5.39 -9.27
CA MET A 99 -17.99 5.86 -9.53
C MET A 99 -18.04 7.32 -9.99
N PRO A 100 -17.21 8.21 -9.42
CA PRO A 100 -17.05 9.55 -9.97
C PRO A 100 -16.36 9.49 -11.34
N GLU A 101 -16.61 10.50 -12.18
CA GLU A 101 -15.94 10.63 -13.49
C GLU A 101 -14.46 11.03 -13.35
N LEU A 102 -14.10 11.60 -12.21
CA LEU A 102 -12.76 12.06 -11.89
C LEU A 102 -12.06 11.07 -10.95
N PRO A 103 -10.73 10.88 -11.08
CA PRO A 103 -9.94 10.06 -10.16
C PRO A 103 -9.64 10.83 -8.87
N ILE A 104 -10.69 11.19 -8.12
CA ILE A 104 -10.62 12.07 -6.95
C ILE A 104 -9.66 11.53 -5.87
N ALA A 105 -9.72 10.22 -5.59
CA ALA A 105 -8.81 9.59 -4.64
C ALA A 105 -7.35 9.74 -5.05
N GLU A 106 -7.05 9.58 -6.34
CA GLU A 106 -5.70 9.76 -6.89
C GLU A 106 -5.23 11.22 -6.74
N TYR A 107 -6.09 12.20 -6.99
CA TYR A 107 -5.72 13.62 -6.77
C TYR A 107 -5.36 13.92 -5.31
N TYR A 108 -6.12 13.39 -4.35
CA TYR A 108 -5.76 13.51 -2.94
C TYR A 108 -4.42 12.82 -2.64
N ARG A 109 -4.20 11.62 -3.19
CA ARG A 109 -2.96 10.87 -3.00
C ARG A 109 -1.75 11.61 -3.59
N THR A 110 -1.83 12.11 -4.81
CA THR A 110 -0.76 12.90 -5.45
C THR A 110 -0.49 14.19 -4.68
N TYR A 111 -1.53 14.88 -4.20
CA TYR A 111 -1.37 16.06 -3.36
C TYR A 111 -0.68 15.73 -2.03
N ALA A 112 -1.03 14.59 -1.42
CA ALA A 112 -0.40 14.09 -0.20
C ALA A 112 1.09 13.79 -0.42
N GLU A 113 1.44 13.10 -1.52
CA GLU A 113 2.82 12.80 -1.90
C GLU A 113 3.66 14.07 -2.09
N LEU A 114 3.10 15.11 -2.73
CA LEU A 114 3.75 16.42 -2.83
C LEU A 114 3.94 17.05 -1.45
N CYS A 115 2.94 16.98 -0.58
CA CYS A 115 3.06 17.47 0.79
C CYS A 115 4.16 16.73 1.57
N VAL A 116 4.32 15.42 1.39
CA VAL A 116 5.42 14.63 1.99
C VAL A 116 6.78 15.13 1.45
N LYS A 117 6.93 15.32 0.13
CA LYS A 117 8.17 15.88 -0.46
C LYS A 117 8.53 17.25 0.11
N LEU A 118 7.52 18.05 0.43
CA LEU A 118 7.66 19.38 1.05
C LEU A 118 7.74 19.33 2.59
N GLN A 119 7.79 18.14 3.20
CA GLN A 119 7.80 17.93 4.65
C GLN A 119 6.57 18.53 5.38
N LYS A 120 5.47 18.73 4.66
CA LYS A 120 4.17 19.21 5.17
C LYS A 120 3.31 18.03 5.65
N TYR A 121 3.84 17.23 6.58
CA TYR A 121 3.25 15.93 6.95
C TYR A 121 1.81 15.97 7.47
N LYS A 122 1.39 17.04 8.16
CA LYS A 122 -0.01 17.19 8.60
C LYS A 122 -0.98 17.39 7.42
N ARG A 123 -0.57 18.15 6.40
CA ARG A 123 -1.36 18.30 5.17
C ARG A 123 -1.43 16.99 4.39
N ALA A 124 -0.31 16.26 4.35
CA ALA A 124 -0.27 14.94 3.75
C ALA A 124 -1.18 13.95 4.48
N GLU A 125 -1.18 13.96 5.82
CA GLU A 125 -2.08 13.15 6.66
C GLU A 125 -3.56 13.40 6.28
N ASP A 126 -3.98 14.67 6.25
CA ASP A 126 -5.37 15.03 5.91
C ASP A 126 -5.74 14.61 4.48
N ALA A 127 -4.80 14.73 3.54
CA ALA A 127 -5.01 14.34 2.15
C ALA A 127 -5.11 12.81 1.97
N TYR A 128 -4.21 12.03 2.56
CA TYR A 128 -4.32 10.56 2.53
C TYR A 128 -5.60 10.06 3.21
N LYS A 129 -6.02 10.69 4.32
CA LYS A 129 -7.30 10.39 4.96
C LYS A 129 -8.48 10.62 4.02
N ASN A 130 -8.45 11.73 3.28
CA ASN A 130 -9.47 12.00 2.26
C ASN A 130 -9.42 11.01 1.10
N ALA A 131 -8.24 10.62 0.63
CA ALA A 131 -8.07 9.57 -0.38
C ALA A 131 -8.70 8.26 0.09
N LEU A 132 -8.45 7.83 1.34
CA LEU A 132 -9.02 6.62 1.93
C LEU A 132 -10.54 6.70 2.14
N CYS A 133 -11.10 7.89 2.40
CA CYS A 133 -12.55 8.06 2.40
C CYS A 133 -13.15 7.85 1.00
N TRP A 134 -12.47 8.26 -0.07
CA TRP A 134 -12.91 8.03 -1.44
C TRP A 134 -12.65 6.60 -1.93
N ASN A 135 -11.55 5.99 -1.48
CA ASN A 135 -11.14 4.64 -1.83
C ASN A 135 -10.58 3.89 -0.60
N PRO A 136 -11.44 3.14 0.13
CA PRO A 136 -11.05 2.47 1.36
C PRO A 136 -10.14 1.26 1.17
N VAL A 137 -9.83 0.91 -0.09
CA VAL A 137 -8.98 -0.23 -0.46
C VAL A 137 -7.71 0.20 -1.19
N ASP A 138 -7.45 1.52 -1.28
CA ASP A 138 -6.24 2.07 -1.91
C ASP A 138 -5.01 1.85 -1.03
N LEU A 139 -4.26 0.78 -1.32
CA LEU A 139 -3.06 0.39 -0.59
C LEU A 139 -2.03 1.53 -0.49
N ASP A 140 -1.82 2.29 -1.56
CA ASP A 140 -0.81 3.34 -1.57
C ASP A 140 -1.17 4.46 -0.58
N SER A 141 -2.46 4.77 -0.44
CA SER A 141 -2.93 5.73 0.55
C SER A 141 -2.76 5.24 1.99
N TYR A 142 -2.96 3.95 2.28
CA TYR A 142 -2.65 3.39 3.60
C TYR A 142 -1.16 3.53 3.93
N LEU A 143 -0.31 3.11 3.00
CA LEU A 143 1.15 3.10 3.20
C LEU A 143 1.73 4.51 3.24
N GLY A 144 1.19 5.45 2.46
CA GLY A 144 1.54 6.87 2.52
C GLY A 144 1.11 7.54 3.83
N LEU A 145 -0.08 7.21 4.36
CA LEU A 145 -0.52 7.67 5.67
C LEU A 145 0.35 7.10 6.80
N ALA A 146 0.73 5.82 6.72
CA ALA A 146 1.70 5.23 7.64
C ALA A 146 3.02 6.03 7.57
N GLU A 147 3.56 6.29 6.38
CA GLU A 147 4.79 7.06 6.22
C GLU A 147 4.71 8.47 6.86
N CYS A 148 3.57 9.15 6.75
CA CYS A 148 3.35 10.42 7.46
C CYS A 148 3.48 10.24 8.98
N TYR A 149 2.88 9.20 9.57
CA TYR A 149 3.01 8.91 10.99
C TYR A 149 4.44 8.54 11.40
N LYS A 150 5.21 7.88 10.53
CA LYS A 150 6.65 7.66 10.73
C LYS A 150 7.39 8.99 10.88
N TYR A 151 7.21 9.94 9.95
CA TYR A 151 7.87 11.25 10.03
C TYR A 151 7.40 12.11 11.22
N LEU A 152 6.16 11.93 11.64
CA LEU A 152 5.60 12.59 12.83
C LEU A 152 5.97 11.90 14.15
N ASN A 153 6.79 10.85 14.11
CA ASN A 153 7.18 10.03 15.26
C ASN A 153 5.98 9.42 16.03
N MET A 154 4.91 9.10 15.31
CA MET A 154 3.68 8.48 15.84
C MET A 154 3.71 6.97 15.58
N ILE A 155 4.62 6.26 16.24
CA ILE A 155 4.96 4.85 15.96
C ILE A 155 3.75 3.89 16.11
N THR A 156 2.87 4.11 17.08
CA THR A 156 1.65 3.30 17.23
C THR A 156 0.73 3.46 16.02
N ARG A 157 0.47 4.69 15.56
CA ARG A 157 -0.37 4.94 14.39
C ARG A 157 0.25 4.42 13.10
N TYR A 158 1.58 4.48 13.00
CA TYR A 158 2.33 3.85 11.92
C TYR A 158 2.06 2.35 11.83
N LEU A 159 2.12 1.65 12.97
CA LEU A 159 1.80 0.23 13.04
C LEU A 159 0.33 -0.04 12.67
N ASP A 160 -0.60 0.72 13.24
CA ASP A 160 -2.04 0.54 13.01
C ASP A 160 -2.37 0.67 11.52
N MET A 161 -1.82 1.68 10.84
CA MET A 161 -2.01 1.85 9.40
C MET A 161 -1.35 0.74 8.59
N THR A 162 -0.15 0.31 8.97
CA THR A 162 0.55 -0.80 8.30
C THR A 162 -0.24 -2.10 8.42
N LYS A 163 -0.80 -2.40 9.58
CA LYS A 163 -1.65 -3.58 9.82
C LYS A 163 -2.97 -3.50 9.06
N GLN A 164 -3.59 -2.32 8.96
CA GLN A 164 -4.80 -2.17 8.14
C GLN A 164 -4.51 -2.35 6.65
N ALA A 165 -3.35 -1.90 6.17
CA ALA A 165 -2.90 -2.04 4.78
C ALA A 165 -2.69 -3.49 4.35
N TYR A 166 -2.31 -4.38 5.28
CA TYR A 166 -1.91 -5.77 5.04
C TYR A 166 -2.80 -6.49 4.03
N ARG A 167 -4.13 -6.42 4.22
CA ARG A 167 -5.08 -7.18 3.41
C ARG A 167 -5.05 -6.77 1.93
N PHE A 168 -4.52 -5.61 1.60
CA PHE A 168 -4.43 -5.12 0.22
C PHE A 168 -3.06 -5.39 -0.42
N CYS A 169 -2.10 -5.97 0.32
CA CYS A 169 -0.79 -6.36 -0.21
C CYS A 169 -0.91 -7.67 -1.01
N CYS A 170 -1.12 -7.55 -2.33
CA CYS A 170 -1.36 -8.69 -3.22
C CYS A 170 -0.20 -9.02 -4.19
N THR A 171 0.92 -8.31 -4.11
CA THR A 171 2.12 -8.55 -4.94
C THR A 171 3.35 -8.78 -4.07
N ARG A 172 4.40 -9.39 -4.62
CA ARG A 172 5.65 -9.61 -3.89
C ARG A 172 6.25 -8.29 -3.38
N ALA A 173 6.22 -7.26 -4.23
CA ALA A 173 6.75 -5.94 -3.88
C ALA A 173 5.97 -5.27 -2.73
N THR A 174 4.64 -5.41 -2.72
CA THR A 174 3.79 -4.83 -1.67
C THR A 174 3.92 -5.60 -0.36
N MET A 175 4.01 -6.93 -0.40
CA MET A 175 4.34 -7.75 0.78
C MET A 175 5.72 -7.42 1.34
N ALA A 176 6.74 -7.27 0.49
CA ALA A 176 8.06 -6.83 0.93
C ALA A 176 8.01 -5.43 1.59
N ARG A 177 7.19 -4.50 1.07
CA ARG A 177 6.96 -3.20 1.73
C ARG A 177 6.29 -3.34 3.09
N PHE A 178 5.28 -4.21 3.22
CA PHE A 178 4.66 -4.51 4.51
C PHE A 178 5.68 -5.02 5.54
N TYR A 179 6.49 -6.02 5.20
CA TYR A 179 7.50 -6.54 6.12
C TYR A 179 8.58 -5.51 6.46
N ARG A 180 9.04 -4.69 5.52
CA ARG A 180 9.96 -3.57 5.84
C ARG A 180 9.32 -2.58 6.81
N ASN A 181 8.02 -2.33 6.68
CA ASN A 181 7.33 -1.47 7.64
C ASN A 181 7.27 -2.10 9.04
N MET A 182 6.94 -3.39 9.12
CA MET A 182 6.99 -4.12 10.38
C MET A 182 8.40 -4.13 10.98
N GLY A 183 9.44 -4.29 10.14
CA GLY A 183 10.84 -4.23 10.54
C GLY A 183 11.21 -2.89 11.17
N PHE A 184 10.79 -1.78 10.55
CA PHE A 184 10.99 -0.44 11.10
C PHE A 184 10.29 -0.27 12.46
N TYR A 185 9.06 -0.76 12.61
CA TYR A 185 8.33 -0.71 13.87
C TYR A 185 9.06 -1.47 14.98
N TYR A 186 9.49 -2.71 14.72
CA TYR A 186 10.19 -3.53 15.70
C TYR A 186 11.56 -2.95 16.06
N LEU A 187 12.29 -2.42 15.07
CA LEU A 187 13.56 -1.74 15.31
C LEU A 187 13.37 -0.50 16.20
N SER A 188 12.33 0.30 15.93
CA SER A 188 11.96 1.47 16.74
C SER A 188 11.50 1.10 18.15
N SER A 189 11.06 -0.15 18.34
CA SER A 189 10.63 -0.72 19.62
C SER A 189 11.74 -1.54 20.31
N TYR A 190 12.98 -1.46 19.82
CA TYR A 190 14.16 -2.18 20.32
C TYR A 190 14.05 -3.72 20.25
N ASN A 191 13.16 -4.26 19.43
CA ASN A 191 13.08 -5.69 19.14
C ASN A 191 13.89 -6.01 17.88
N THR A 192 15.21 -6.11 18.03
CA THR A 192 16.15 -6.30 16.91
C THR A 192 15.97 -7.65 16.22
N ASP A 193 15.59 -8.69 16.95
CA ASP A 193 15.38 -10.02 16.37
C ASP A 193 14.17 -10.04 15.43
N MET A 194 13.05 -9.44 15.85
CA MET A 194 11.89 -9.28 14.96
C MET A 194 12.20 -8.36 13.79
N ALA A 195 12.94 -7.28 14.02
CA ALA A 195 13.32 -6.37 12.94
C ALA A 195 14.16 -7.11 11.87
N GLU A 196 15.18 -7.85 12.28
CA GLU A 196 16.04 -8.64 11.39
C GLU A 196 15.23 -9.71 10.64
N ALA A 197 14.31 -10.40 11.32
CA ALA A 197 13.40 -11.36 10.68
C ALA A 197 12.51 -10.68 9.63
N CYS A 198 11.89 -9.55 9.95
CA CYS A 198 11.06 -8.79 9.02
C CYS A 198 11.83 -8.31 7.79
N TYR A 199 13.01 -7.71 7.95
CA TYR A 199 13.81 -7.25 6.81
C TYR A 199 14.31 -8.41 5.95
N THR A 200 14.78 -9.49 6.56
CA THR A 200 15.19 -10.72 5.84
C THR A 200 14.02 -11.30 5.05
N TYR A 201 12.85 -11.46 5.68
CA TYR A 201 11.66 -11.98 5.03
C TYR A 201 11.16 -11.07 3.91
N SER A 202 11.33 -9.75 4.06
CA SER A 202 11.02 -8.80 2.98
C SER A 202 11.84 -9.06 1.72
N ASN A 203 13.14 -9.33 1.86
CA ASN A 203 14.04 -9.62 0.75
C ASN A 203 13.75 -10.97 0.08
N ILE A 204 13.17 -11.93 0.81
CA ILE A 204 12.68 -13.19 0.24
C ILE A 204 11.51 -12.92 -0.73
N TYR A 205 10.61 -12.00 -0.38
CA TYR A 205 9.55 -11.57 -1.29
C TYR A 205 10.12 -10.76 -2.46
N TYR A 206 10.81 -9.66 -2.15
CA TYR A 206 11.36 -8.75 -3.15
C TYR A 206 12.57 -8.03 -2.57
N HIS A 207 13.74 -8.28 -3.15
CA HIS A 207 15.01 -7.72 -2.72
C HIS A 207 15.04 -6.19 -2.85
N THR A 208 15.51 -5.49 -1.81
CA THR A 208 15.77 -4.04 -1.88
C THR A 208 17.03 -3.64 -1.10
N ASP A 209 17.82 -2.72 -1.66
CA ASP A 209 19.02 -2.15 -0.99
C ASP A 209 18.69 -1.48 0.36
N ASN A 210 17.46 -1.00 0.52
CA ASN A 210 16.95 -0.45 1.78
C ASN A 210 16.94 -1.52 2.89
N ALA A 211 16.38 -2.70 2.62
CA ALA A 211 16.36 -3.79 3.60
C ALA A 211 17.78 -4.25 3.95
N ASP A 212 18.69 -4.30 2.97
CA ASP A 212 20.09 -4.63 3.22
C ASP A 212 20.77 -3.61 4.12
N SER A 213 20.52 -2.31 3.87
CA SER A 213 21.06 -1.22 4.69
C SER A 213 20.59 -1.30 6.14
N GLU A 214 19.31 -1.62 6.36
CA GLU A 214 18.74 -1.78 7.71
C GLU A 214 19.30 -3.03 8.40
N LEU A 215 19.46 -4.15 7.69
CA LEU A 215 20.11 -5.36 8.21
C LEU A 215 21.57 -5.09 8.60
N GLU A 216 22.32 -4.37 7.77
CA GLU A 216 23.69 -3.96 8.07
C GLU A 216 23.75 -3.04 9.29
N TYR A 217 22.83 -2.08 9.40
CA TYR A 217 22.71 -1.22 10.56
C TYR A 217 22.46 -2.03 11.85
N ILE A 218 21.51 -2.96 11.85
CA ILE A 218 21.21 -3.84 12.98
C ILE A 218 22.46 -4.65 13.38
N LYS A 219 23.14 -5.26 12.40
CA LYS A 219 24.35 -6.04 12.63
C LYS A 219 25.45 -5.21 13.29
N ASN A 220 25.71 -4.01 12.78
CA ASN A 220 26.72 -3.12 13.33
C ASN A 220 26.37 -2.63 14.75
N ALA A 221 25.10 -2.31 15.00
CA ALA A 221 24.61 -1.92 16.32
C ALA A 221 24.80 -3.03 17.36
N LEU A 222 24.47 -4.28 17.01
CA LEU A 222 24.64 -5.44 17.89
C LEU A 222 26.12 -5.74 18.17
N ALA A 223 26.99 -5.62 17.16
CA ALA A 223 28.43 -5.79 17.34
C ALA A 223 29.03 -4.71 18.27
N ALA A 224 28.59 -3.46 18.13
CA ALA A 224 29.02 -2.37 19.01
C ALA A 224 28.57 -2.58 20.46
N ALA A 225 27.34 -3.07 20.68
CA ALA A 225 26.83 -3.38 22.02
C ALA A 225 27.67 -4.47 22.71
N LYS A 226 27.93 -5.60 22.02
CA LYS A 226 28.78 -6.70 22.54
C LYS A 226 30.20 -6.21 22.91
N ASN A 227 30.78 -5.35 22.09
CA ASN A 227 32.12 -4.78 22.35
C ASN A 227 32.17 -3.85 23.57
N ASN A 228 31.06 -3.20 23.93
CA ASN A 228 30.97 -2.37 25.13
C ASN A 228 30.77 -3.23 26.39
N GLU A 229 29.95 -4.28 26.34
CA GLU A 229 29.77 -5.23 27.45
C GLU A 229 31.08 -5.95 27.83
N ASN A 230 31.90 -6.29 26.83
CA ASN A 230 33.22 -6.91 27.03
C ASN A 230 34.27 -5.96 27.63
N LYS A 231 34.07 -4.64 27.55
CA LYS A 231 34.99 -3.65 28.16
C LYS A 231 34.71 -3.42 29.64
N ASP A 232 33.46 -3.57 30.08
CA ASP A 232 33.08 -3.46 31.50
C ASP A 232 33.37 -4.74 32.29
N SER A 233 33.70 -5.84 31.61
CA SER A 233 34.10 -7.13 32.17
C SER A 233 35.62 -7.37 32.04
N ILE A 234 36.43 -6.50 32.64
CA ILE A 234 37.87 -6.74 32.82
C ILE A 234 38.07 -7.86 33.87
N ASN A 235 37.98 -9.12 33.41
CA ASN A 235 38.79 -10.28 33.82
C ASN A 235 38.02 -11.59 33.56
N LYS A 236 38.27 -12.21 32.41
CA LYS A 236 38.75 -13.60 32.28
C LYS A 236 38.82 -14.01 30.81
N ASP A 237 40.05 -14.33 30.42
CA ASP A 237 40.47 -15.37 29.48
C ASP A 237 39.61 -15.70 28.25
N GLU A 238 40.28 -15.50 27.11
CA GLU A 238 40.21 -16.27 25.86
C GLU A 238 38.97 -16.10 24.95
N ASP A 239 39.20 -15.35 23.86
CA ASP A 239 38.73 -15.60 22.49
C ASP A 239 37.67 -16.68 22.30
N VAL A 240 36.41 -16.32 22.55
CA VAL A 240 35.28 -16.97 21.87
C VAL A 240 34.56 -15.88 21.08
N ILE A 241 35.06 -15.61 19.87
CA ILE A 241 34.22 -15.08 18.81
C ILE A 241 33.20 -16.18 18.53
N THR A 242 32.05 -16.13 19.20
CA THR A 242 30.88 -16.90 18.80
C THR A 242 30.51 -16.41 17.40
N LYS A 243 30.94 -17.14 16.37
CA LYS A 243 30.40 -16.97 15.02
C LYS A 243 28.89 -17.05 15.16
N GLU A 244 28.16 -16.00 14.78
CA GLU A 244 26.70 -16.07 14.68
C GLU A 244 26.37 -17.30 13.83
N GLU A 245 25.58 -18.22 14.40
CA GLU A 245 25.13 -19.42 13.69
C GLU A 245 24.16 -18.99 12.60
N VAL A 246 24.73 -18.72 11.43
CA VAL A 246 23.99 -18.46 10.20
C VAL A 246 23.73 -19.78 9.48
N ASN A 247 22.58 -19.89 8.83
CA ASN A 247 22.24 -21.01 7.97
C ASN A 247 23.14 -21.05 6.72
N GLU A 248 22.93 -22.06 5.87
CA GLU A 248 23.66 -22.26 4.61
C GLU A 248 23.60 -21.07 3.63
N ASN A 249 22.60 -20.19 3.79
CA ASN A 249 22.41 -18.98 2.98
C ASN A 249 22.96 -17.72 3.68
N GLY A 250 23.68 -17.86 4.79
CA GLY A 250 24.22 -16.72 5.55
C GLY A 250 23.18 -15.94 6.36
N GLN A 251 21.97 -16.47 6.54
CA GLN A 251 20.90 -15.84 7.31
C GLN A 251 20.80 -16.42 8.72
N LYS A 252 20.52 -15.58 9.71
CA LYS A 252 20.35 -16.00 11.11
C LYS A 252 19.12 -16.90 11.34
N TYR A 253 18.02 -16.65 10.63
CA TYR A 253 16.76 -17.38 10.77
C TYR A 253 16.38 -18.09 9.48
N THR A 254 15.84 -19.31 9.58
CA THR A 254 15.15 -19.98 8.48
C THR A 254 13.76 -19.39 8.26
N ILE A 255 13.17 -19.61 7.08
CA ILE A 255 11.78 -19.21 6.76
C ILE A 255 10.80 -19.70 7.84
N LYS A 256 10.92 -20.96 8.25
CA LYS A 256 10.05 -21.56 9.27
C LYS A 256 10.19 -20.86 10.63
N GLN A 257 11.41 -20.54 11.06
CA GLN A 257 11.64 -19.81 12.31
C GLN A 257 11.06 -18.40 12.25
N MET A 258 11.21 -17.69 11.13
CA MET A 258 10.61 -16.36 10.96
C MET A 258 9.08 -16.42 11.01
N GLN A 259 8.45 -17.41 10.38
CA GLN A 259 7.01 -17.62 10.47
C GLN A 259 6.55 -17.92 11.91
N GLU A 260 7.27 -18.76 12.65
CA GLU A 260 6.99 -19.03 14.07
C GLU A 260 7.14 -17.77 14.95
N MET A 261 8.06 -16.86 14.60
CA MET A 261 8.19 -15.56 15.27
C MET A 261 7.00 -14.65 14.95
N PHE A 262 6.59 -14.61 13.67
CA PHE A 262 5.45 -13.83 13.21
C PHE A 262 4.15 -14.27 13.87
N ASP A 263 3.89 -15.58 13.97
CA ASP A 263 2.70 -16.11 14.62
C ASP A 263 2.58 -15.67 16.09
N LYS A 264 3.70 -15.65 16.83
CA LYS A 264 3.75 -15.22 18.24
C LYS A 264 3.41 -13.74 18.41
N GLU A 265 3.82 -12.91 17.46
CA GLU A 265 3.62 -11.46 17.49
C GLU A 265 2.40 -11.00 16.68
N HIS A 266 1.59 -11.95 16.18
CA HIS A 266 0.43 -11.69 15.34
C HIS A 266 0.78 -10.84 14.10
N VAL A 267 1.88 -11.22 13.44
CA VAL A 267 2.27 -10.71 12.12
C VAL A 267 1.89 -11.77 11.10
N GLU A 268 1.25 -11.33 10.02
CA GLU A 268 0.76 -12.25 9.00
C GLU A 268 1.94 -12.76 8.15
N PRO A 269 2.09 -14.09 7.94
CA PRO A 269 3.27 -14.69 7.31
C PRO A 269 3.22 -14.73 5.77
N GLY A 270 2.14 -14.23 5.17
CA GLY A 270 1.93 -14.22 3.72
C GLY A 270 0.75 -13.34 3.31
N PRO A 271 0.45 -13.22 2.00
CA PRO A 271 -0.66 -12.41 1.50
C PRO A 271 -2.00 -12.87 2.05
N ASP A 272 -2.96 -11.94 2.12
CA ASP A 272 -4.32 -12.27 2.56
C ASP A 272 -5.01 -13.19 1.54
N SER A 273 -5.33 -14.41 1.98
CA SER A 273 -5.88 -15.45 1.10
C SER A 273 -7.25 -15.08 0.52
N LYS A 274 -8.06 -14.30 1.25
CA LYS A 274 -9.35 -13.81 0.76
C LYS A 274 -9.13 -12.81 -0.38
N THR A 275 -8.17 -11.90 -0.27
CA THR A 275 -7.83 -10.95 -1.35
C THR A 275 -7.32 -11.68 -2.58
N ILE A 276 -6.44 -12.68 -2.43
CA ILE A 276 -5.97 -13.48 -3.56
C ILE A 276 -7.13 -14.22 -4.24
N GLY A 277 -8.04 -14.82 -3.46
CA GLY A 277 -9.24 -15.46 -4.00
C GLY A 277 -10.17 -14.50 -4.74
N ILE A 278 -10.34 -13.27 -4.23
CA ILE A 278 -11.12 -12.22 -4.91
C ILE A 278 -10.47 -11.89 -6.25
N ILE A 279 -9.17 -11.60 -6.29
CA ILE A 279 -8.45 -11.22 -7.51
C ILE A 279 -8.52 -12.33 -8.56
N TYR A 280 -8.30 -13.59 -8.15
CA TYR A 280 -8.45 -14.73 -9.05
C TYR A 280 -9.85 -14.79 -9.66
N ARG A 281 -10.90 -14.65 -8.82
CA ARG A 281 -12.29 -14.69 -9.28
C ARG A 281 -12.62 -13.54 -10.23
N VAL A 282 -12.09 -12.34 -9.98
CA VAL A 282 -12.22 -11.21 -10.91
C VAL A 282 -11.57 -11.55 -12.25
N GLY A 283 -10.39 -12.18 -12.25
CA GLY A 283 -9.75 -12.67 -13.46
C GLY A 283 -10.65 -13.61 -14.27
N GLU A 284 -11.32 -14.57 -13.61
CA GLU A 284 -12.28 -15.46 -14.27
C GLU A 284 -13.48 -14.72 -14.87
N LEU A 285 -14.02 -13.71 -14.18
CA LEU A 285 -15.14 -12.91 -14.67
C LEU A 285 -14.73 -12.10 -15.90
N MET A 286 -13.57 -11.42 -15.85
CA MET A 286 -13.05 -10.67 -16.99
C MET A 286 -12.78 -11.57 -18.19
N LEU A 287 -12.31 -12.80 -17.95
CA LEU A 287 -12.12 -13.80 -19.01
C LEU A 287 -13.45 -14.22 -19.65
N GLN A 288 -14.50 -14.42 -18.85
CA GLN A 288 -15.85 -14.74 -19.36
C GLN A 288 -16.41 -13.61 -20.23
N ASP A 289 -16.11 -12.37 -19.86
CA ASP A 289 -16.53 -11.16 -20.60
C ASP A 289 -15.61 -10.84 -21.79
N LYS A 290 -14.57 -11.66 -22.03
CA LYS A 290 -13.53 -11.46 -23.06
C LYS A 290 -12.71 -10.19 -22.90
N GLU A 291 -12.67 -9.64 -21.69
CA GLU A 291 -11.77 -8.56 -21.30
C GLU A 291 -10.38 -9.13 -21.00
N TYR A 292 -9.71 -9.68 -22.03
CA TYR A 292 -8.49 -10.47 -21.88
C TYR A 292 -7.35 -9.73 -21.20
N ARG A 293 -7.25 -8.41 -21.42
CA ARG A 293 -6.24 -7.57 -20.77
C ARG A 293 -6.44 -7.51 -19.26
N LEU A 294 -7.67 -7.24 -18.81
CA LEU A 294 -8.00 -7.18 -17.39
C LEU A 294 -7.92 -8.55 -16.72
N ALA A 295 -8.33 -9.61 -17.43
CA ALA A 295 -8.17 -10.99 -16.97
C ALA A 295 -6.68 -11.31 -16.73
N LYS A 296 -5.83 -10.98 -17.71
CA LYS A 296 -4.38 -11.17 -17.61
C LYS A 296 -3.80 -10.40 -16.43
N ASP A 297 -4.15 -9.13 -16.26
CA ASP A 297 -3.66 -8.30 -15.16
C ASP A 297 -3.99 -8.94 -13.80
N CYS A 298 -5.21 -9.47 -13.62
CA CYS A 298 -5.60 -10.18 -12.39
C CYS A 298 -4.80 -11.47 -12.18
N PHE A 299 -4.69 -12.32 -13.19
CA PHE A 299 -3.95 -13.59 -13.08
C PHE A 299 -2.45 -13.38 -12.87
N MET A 300 -1.86 -12.33 -13.46
CA MET A 300 -0.46 -11.98 -13.22
C MET A 300 -0.20 -11.60 -11.77
N ILE A 301 -1.13 -10.89 -11.12
CA ILE A 301 -1.01 -10.55 -9.70
C ILE A 301 -1.05 -11.81 -8.83
N VAL A 302 -1.98 -12.73 -9.10
CA VAL A 302 -2.03 -13.99 -8.36
C VAL A 302 -0.78 -14.82 -8.62
N TYR A 303 -0.32 -14.90 -9.87
CA TYR A 303 0.88 -15.64 -10.23
C TYR A 303 2.14 -15.09 -9.54
N ASP A 304 2.33 -13.77 -9.52
CA ASP A 304 3.48 -13.12 -8.86
C ASP A 304 3.61 -13.57 -7.39
N ILE A 305 2.48 -13.65 -6.67
CA ILE A 305 2.50 -13.98 -5.24
C ILE A 305 2.49 -15.49 -4.97
N THR A 306 1.80 -16.31 -5.77
CA THR A 306 1.64 -17.75 -5.50
C THR A 306 2.63 -18.65 -6.24
N ASN A 307 3.16 -18.19 -7.39
CA ASN A 307 3.94 -18.99 -8.34
C ASN A 307 3.25 -20.29 -8.81
N GLU A 308 1.92 -20.30 -8.88
CA GLU A 308 1.17 -21.46 -9.34
C GLU A 308 1.37 -21.70 -10.85
N GLN A 309 1.95 -22.85 -11.22
CA GLN A 309 2.25 -23.19 -12.61
C GLN A 309 1.02 -23.23 -13.54
N GLN A 310 -0.16 -23.49 -13.00
CA GLN A 310 -1.41 -23.51 -13.78
C GLN A 310 -1.72 -22.13 -14.38
N LEU A 311 -1.36 -21.05 -13.69
CA LEU A 311 -1.56 -19.68 -14.17
C LEU A 311 -0.60 -19.31 -15.31
N GLU A 312 0.59 -19.93 -15.38
CA GLU A 312 1.56 -19.66 -16.44
C GLU A 312 1.01 -20.01 -17.83
N GLY A 313 0.36 -21.18 -17.94
CA GLY A 313 -0.32 -21.59 -19.17
C GLY A 313 -1.46 -20.66 -19.54
N LEU A 314 -2.31 -20.31 -18.57
CA LEU A 314 -3.44 -19.40 -18.78
C LEU A 314 -2.99 -17.99 -19.22
N ILE A 315 -1.94 -17.45 -18.62
CA ILE A 315 -1.37 -16.15 -18.99
C ILE A 315 -0.80 -16.20 -20.41
N ALA A 316 -0.15 -17.29 -20.80
CA ALA A 316 0.38 -17.47 -22.16
C ALA A 316 -0.73 -17.56 -23.22
N GLU A 317 -1.85 -18.22 -22.90
CA GLU A 317 -3.04 -18.26 -23.76
C GLU A 317 -3.64 -16.87 -23.95
N LEU A 318 -3.80 -16.10 -22.87
CA LEU A 318 -4.27 -14.72 -22.92
C LEU A 318 -3.35 -13.82 -23.76
N ASP A 319 -2.04 -14.02 -23.67
CA ASP A 319 -1.06 -13.32 -24.52
C ASP A 319 -1.22 -13.64 -26.01
N SER A 320 -1.64 -14.86 -26.35
CA SER A 320 -1.97 -15.21 -27.73
C SER A 320 -3.25 -14.49 -28.19
N CYS A 321 -4.31 -14.52 -27.38
CA CYS A 321 -5.56 -13.84 -27.69
C CYS A 321 -5.37 -12.33 -27.91
N LEU A 322 -4.60 -11.67 -27.03
CA LEU A 322 -4.31 -10.23 -27.15
C LEU A 322 -3.48 -9.89 -28.42
N LYS A 323 -2.63 -10.80 -28.89
CA LYS A 323 -1.89 -10.62 -30.15
C LYS A 323 -2.78 -10.77 -31.38
N GLU A 324 -3.77 -11.66 -31.31
CA GLU A 324 -4.75 -11.86 -32.39
C GLU A 324 -5.72 -10.67 -32.51
N GLU A 325 -6.13 -10.06 -31.40
CA GLU A 325 -6.98 -8.84 -31.40
C GLU A 325 -6.28 -7.59 -31.95
N ALA A 326 -4.94 -7.57 -31.89
CA ALA A 326 -4.14 -6.44 -32.38
C ALA A 326 -3.86 -6.48 -33.91
N GLN A 327 -4.31 -7.53 -34.61
CA GLN A 327 -4.12 -7.74 -36.06
C GLN A 327 -5.36 -7.34 -36.86
#